data_AF-A0A7Y3AKX9-F1
#
_entry.id   AF-A0A7Y3AKX9-F1
#
_cell.length_a   1.000
_cell.length_b   1.000
_cell.length_c   1.000
_cell.angle_alpha   90.00
_cell.angle_beta   90.00
_cell.angle_gamma   90.00
#
_symmetry.space_group_name_H-M   'P 1'
#
loop_
_entity.id
_entity.type
_entity.pdbx_description
1 polymer ?
#
loop_
_entity_poly.entity_id
_entity_poly.type
_entity_poly.pdbx_seq_one_letter_code
_entity_poly.pdbx_strand_id
1 'polypeptide(L)'
;MNWKHVIFLSIVLLGGCVSTRPPLPPDSLEQYRDTLVDLGMKSSQALAVEYDWNYRNFKERLEGEGDIDPLTLVLRFCGGTFDWQWGECGGDQAGQPVFNVIAKSRSDLAALNDLLTGYASFLIEFNAANSDTRANLEASAETIGTSVASISGRFGKQLNADKIGAFSTIGVNVVEQLLARKQRDGMAAVMQEFHPGVREFARLGSQAMETSAIGIKSEYGDEHQKLVVGIARESDGGKKLKLVEKLLALNEQTSMHLDSLGSIHAAYRALPGADAGLISALESGRRANLEELIGHVEAISAAYRQFQAADAE
;
A
#
# COMPACT_ATOMS: atom_id res chain seq x y z
N MET A 1 51.57 -51.83 33.05
CA MET A 1 52.34 -50.57 33.16
C MET A 1 52.64 -50.15 31.73
N ASN A 2 52.15 -49.06 31.14
CA ASN A 2 51.72 -47.77 31.67
C ASN A 2 50.33 -47.36 31.17
N TRP A 3 49.66 -46.66 32.07
CA TRP A 3 48.34 -46.04 32.00
C TRP A 3 48.58 -44.53 31.91
N LYS A 4 47.79 -43.82 31.10
CA LYS A 4 47.29 -42.43 31.29
C LYS A 4 47.54 -41.41 30.16
N HIS A 5 46.39 -40.86 29.70
CA HIS A 5 46.14 -39.55 29.06
C HIS A 5 46.40 -39.51 27.53
N VAL A 6 45.44 -39.19 26.64
CA VAL A 6 44.36 -38.21 26.71
C VAL A 6 43.16 -38.64 25.84
N ILE A 7 41.97 -38.55 26.45
CA ILE A 7 40.63 -38.58 25.85
C ILE A 7 40.37 -37.20 25.19
N PHE A 8 39.67 -37.19 24.05
CA PHE A 8 38.98 -36.07 23.36
C PHE A 8 39.43 -35.90 21.89
N LEU A 9 38.83 -36.71 21.00
CA LEU A 9 38.62 -36.29 19.61
C LEU A 9 37.28 -36.82 19.09
N SER A 10 36.22 -36.52 19.84
CA SER A 10 34.83 -36.53 19.37
C SER A 10 34.35 -35.09 19.44
N ILE A 11 33.65 -34.63 18.39
CA ILE A 11 33.04 -33.28 18.19
C ILE A 11 33.92 -32.30 17.37
N VAL A 12 34.00 -32.48 16.04
CA VAL A 12 33.95 -31.39 15.03
C VAL A 12 33.53 -31.97 13.65
N LEU A 13 32.36 -32.60 13.55
CA LEU A 13 31.76 -32.98 12.24
C LEU A 13 30.27 -32.57 12.13
N LEU A 14 29.82 -31.62 12.95
CA LEU A 14 28.44 -31.09 12.96
C LEU A 14 28.36 -29.55 12.78
N GLY A 15 29.38 -28.92 12.23
CA GLY A 15 29.39 -27.47 12.01
C GLY A 15 29.70 -27.13 10.56
N GLY A 16 28.69 -27.17 9.70
CA GLY A 16 28.90 -26.79 8.30
C GLY A 16 27.80 -27.16 7.31
N CYS A 17 26.52 -27.14 7.71
CA CYS A 17 25.46 -26.89 6.72
C CYS A 17 25.57 -25.41 6.30
N VAL A 18 26.62 -25.06 5.54
CA VAL A 18 26.61 -23.85 4.74
C VAL A 18 25.52 -24.09 3.70
N SER A 19 24.40 -23.38 3.81
CA SER A 19 23.33 -23.39 2.82
C SER A 19 23.96 -23.33 1.42
N THR A 20 23.79 -24.40 0.63
CA THR A 20 24.32 -24.50 -0.73
C THR A 20 23.55 -23.64 -1.73
N ARG A 21 22.57 -22.87 -1.26
CA ARG A 21 21.83 -21.91 -2.08
C ARG A 21 22.54 -20.55 -2.02
N PRO A 22 22.91 -19.97 -3.18
CA PRO A 22 23.57 -18.67 -3.21
C PRO A 22 22.67 -17.61 -2.55
N PRO A 23 23.25 -16.63 -1.84
CA PRO A 23 22.48 -15.51 -1.32
C PRO A 23 21.81 -14.75 -2.46
N LEU A 24 20.63 -14.17 -2.21
CA LEU A 24 20.04 -13.19 -3.12
C LEU A 24 21.08 -12.09 -3.39
N PRO A 25 21.30 -11.67 -4.64
CA PRO A 25 22.10 -10.48 -4.92
C PRO A 25 21.53 -9.31 -4.09
N PRO A 26 22.33 -8.64 -3.24
CA PRO A 26 21.88 -7.56 -2.36
C PRO A 26 21.06 -6.51 -3.12
N ASP A 27 21.50 -6.19 -4.33
CA ASP A 27 20.87 -5.25 -5.25
C ASP A 27 19.39 -5.54 -5.53
N SER A 28 18.94 -6.81 -5.50
CA SER A 28 17.54 -7.17 -5.77
C SER A 28 16.62 -6.84 -4.59
N LEU A 29 17.10 -7.03 -3.36
CA LEU A 29 16.34 -6.69 -2.15
C LEU A 29 16.30 -5.17 -1.93
N GLU A 30 17.42 -4.50 -2.20
CA GLU A 30 17.49 -3.03 -2.18
C GLU A 30 16.57 -2.43 -3.23
N GLN A 31 16.61 -2.92 -4.48
CA GLN A 31 15.72 -2.47 -5.55
C GLN A 31 14.24 -2.69 -5.20
N TYR A 32 13.90 -3.83 -4.59
CA TYR A 32 12.54 -4.08 -4.13
C TYR A 32 12.10 -3.09 -3.05
N ARG A 33 12.90 -2.90 -1.98
CA ARG A 33 12.63 -1.91 -0.93
C ARG A 33 12.45 -0.52 -1.51
N ASP A 34 13.36 -0.08 -2.36
CA ASP A 34 13.35 1.28 -2.93
C ASP A 34 12.12 1.48 -3.82
N THR A 35 11.70 0.44 -4.55
CA THR A 35 10.45 0.46 -5.33
C THR A 35 9.22 0.59 -4.43
N LEU A 36 9.20 -0.07 -3.26
CA LEU A 36 8.10 0.07 -2.29
C LEU A 36 8.06 1.46 -1.65
N VAL A 37 9.23 2.03 -1.34
CA VAL A 37 9.35 3.41 -0.84
C VAL A 37 8.80 4.39 -1.88
N ASP A 38 9.18 4.22 -3.16
CA ASP A 38 8.72 5.08 -4.23
C ASP A 38 7.22 4.91 -4.50
N LEU A 39 6.71 3.67 -4.49
CA LEU A 39 5.26 3.41 -4.53
C LEU A 39 4.52 4.16 -3.43
N GLY A 40 5.00 4.09 -2.19
CA GLY A 40 4.36 4.75 -1.06
C GLY A 40 4.38 6.28 -1.17
N MET A 41 5.51 6.84 -1.58
CA MET A 41 5.67 8.27 -1.79
C MET A 41 4.77 8.78 -2.91
N LYS A 42 4.83 8.16 -4.10
CA LYS A 42 4.05 8.56 -5.27
C LYS A 42 2.55 8.41 -5.05
N SER A 43 2.12 7.31 -4.43
CA SER A 43 0.70 7.10 -4.11
C SER A 43 0.19 8.15 -3.13
N SER A 44 0.98 8.50 -2.11
CA SER A 44 0.62 9.56 -1.16
C SER A 44 0.52 10.93 -1.82
N GLN A 45 1.42 11.24 -2.76
CA GLN A 45 1.40 12.49 -3.53
C GLN A 45 0.16 12.58 -4.45
N ALA A 46 -0.12 11.52 -5.21
CA ALA A 46 -1.29 11.45 -6.08
C ALA A 46 -2.58 11.64 -5.29
N LEU A 47 -2.76 10.88 -4.21
CA LEU A 47 -3.95 10.96 -3.36
C LEU A 47 -4.08 12.29 -2.61
N ALA A 48 -2.98 12.96 -2.28
CA ALA A 48 -3.04 14.30 -1.66
C ALA A 48 -3.67 15.32 -2.63
N VAL A 49 -3.37 15.21 -3.91
CA VAL A 49 -3.89 16.15 -4.91
C VAL A 49 -5.30 15.81 -5.33
N GLU A 50 -5.62 14.52 -5.43
CA GLU A 50 -7.01 14.09 -5.53
C GLU A 50 -7.85 14.62 -4.35
N TYR A 51 -7.31 14.54 -3.13
CA TYR A 51 -7.98 15.09 -1.94
C TYR A 51 -8.23 16.59 -2.09
N ASP A 52 -7.19 17.38 -2.42
CA ASP A 52 -7.31 18.84 -2.51
C ASP A 52 -8.30 19.27 -3.59
N TRP A 53 -8.32 18.57 -4.72
CA TRP A 53 -9.29 18.81 -5.80
C TRP A 53 -10.73 18.49 -5.37
N ASN A 54 -10.98 17.28 -4.84
CA ASN A 54 -12.32 16.88 -4.40
C ASN A 54 -12.81 17.78 -3.26
N TYR A 55 -11.92 18.26 -2.40
CA TYR A 55 -12.26 19.20 -1.33
C TYR A 55 -12.64 20.58 -1.88
N ARG A 56 -11.90 21.10 -2.87
CA ARG A 56 -12.26 22.36 -3.56
C ARG A 56 -13.63 22.26 -4.22
N ASN A 57 -13.89 21.21 -4.99
CA ASN A 57 -15.18 21.03 -5.67
C ASN A 57 -16.34 20.89 -4.68
N PHE A 58 -16.13 20.13 -3.61
CA PHE A 58 -17.11 20.02 -2.55
C PHE A 58 -17.45 21.39 -1.94
N LYS A 59 -16.44 22.24 -1.73
CA LYS A 59 -16.63 23.62 -1.24
C LYS A 59 -17.38 24.50 -2.24
N GLU A 60 -17.04 24.43 -3.52
CA GLU A 60 -17.74 25.21 -4.57
C GLU A 60 -19.23 24.81 -4.67
N ARG A 61 -19.53 23.51 -4.55
CA ARG A 61 -20.91 23.01 -4.46
C ARG A 61 -21.64 23.57 -3.24
N LEU A 62 -20.98 23.63 -2.08
CA LEU A 62 -21.54 24.26 -0.87
C LEU A 62 -21.87 25.74 -1.04
N GLU A 63 -21.07 26.46 -1.81
CA GLU A 63 -21.29 27.89 -2.07
C GLU A 63 -22.39 28.12 -3.13
N GLY A 64 -22.64 27.15 -4.01
CA GLY A 64 -23.58 27.25 -5.13
C GLY A 64 -24.96 26.61 -4.93
N GLU A 65 -25.10 25.58 -4.08
CA GLU A 65 -26.36 24.85 -3.84
C GLU A 65 -26.94 25.16 -2.47
N GLY A 66 -28.16 25.70 -2.43
CA GLY A 66 -28.84 26.11 -1.19
C GLY A 66 -29.40 24.98 -0.33
N ASP A 67 -29.23 23.71 -0.71
CA ASP A 67 -29.84 22.56 -0.03
C ASP A 67 -28.89 21.35 -0.04
N ILE A 68 -27.86 21.41 0.81
CA ILE A 68 -27.00 20.27 1.10
C ILE A 68 -27.50 19.65 2.40
N ASP A 69 -27.67 18.33 2.38
CA ASP A 69 -28.01 17.57 3.57
C ASP A 69 -26.94 17.83 4.65
N PRO A 70 -27.28 18.49 5.77
CA PRO A 70 -26.33 18.79 6.83
C PRO A 70 -25.65 17.54 7.38
N LEU A 71 -26.27 16.35 7.25
CA LEU A 71 -25.66 15.08 7.67
C LEU A 71 -24.38 14.75 6.90
N THR A 72 -24.21 15.25 5.67
CA THR A 72 -22.97 15.10 4.89
C THR A 72 -21.81 15.96 5.41
N LEU A 73 -22.10 16.93 6.30
CA LEU A 73 -21.14 17.87 6.88
C LEU A 73 -20.80 17.57 8.34
N VAL A 74 -21.43 16.57 8.96
CA VAL A 74 -21.25 16.28 10.38
C VAL A 74 -20.14 15.25 10.57
N LEU A 75 -19.17 15.61 11.41
CA LEU A 75 -18.27 14.67 12.06
C LEU A 75 -19.00 13.98 13.22
N ARG A 76 -19.11 12.65 13.18
CA ARG A 76 -19.62 11.84 14.28
C ARG A 76 -18.51 11.06 14.95
N PHE A 77 -18.62 10.92 16.27
CA PHE A 77 -17.70 10.19 17.12
C PHE A 77 -18.32 8.84 17.49
N CYS A 78 -17.74 7.74 16.99
CA CYS A 78 -18.42 6.43 16.90
C CYS A 78 -18.16 5.50 18.09
N GLY A 79 -17.76 6.07 19.23
CA GLY A 79 -17.65 5.37 20.52
C GLY A 79 -16.23 5.03 20.96
N GLY A 80 -15.23 5.17 20.08
CA GLY A 80 -13.80 5.16 20.44
C GLY A 80 -13.26 6.57 20.71
N THR A 81 -12.26 6.69 21.59
CA THR A 81 -11.61 7.99 21.93
C THR A 81 -11.08 8.75 20.71
N PHE A 82 -10.70 8.02 19.65
CA PHE A 82 -10.20 8.56 18.38
C PHE A 82 -10.97 8.04 17.17
N ASP A 83 -12.17 7.48 17.39
CA ASP A 83 -13.00 6.92 16.32
C ASP A 83 -13.99 7.97 15.85
N TRP A 84 -13.76 8.49 14.64
CA TRP A 84 -14.59 9.50 14.01
C TRP A 84 -14.85 9.17 12.55
N GLN A 85 -16.01 9.55 12.06
CA GLN A 85 -16.42 9.39 10.66
C GLN A 85 -17.26 10.60 10.21
N TRP A 86 -17.19 10.94 8.93
CA TRP A 86 -18.15 11.86 8.33
C TRP A 86 -19.47 11.13 8.09
N GLY A 87 -20.59 11.77 8.41
CA GLY A 87 -21.92 11.17 8.27
C GLY A 87 -22.29 10.27 9.45
N GLU A 88 -22.77 9.06 9.19
CA GLU A 88 -23.30 8.15 10.22
C GLU A 88 -22.31 7.08 10.68
N CYS A 89 -22.31 6.78 11.98
CA CYS A 89 -21.49 5.71 12.55
C CYS A 89 -22.05 4.34 12.14
N GLY A 90 -21.26 3.57 11.39
CA GLY A 90 -21.62 2.20 10.99
C GLY A 90 -22.57 2.10 9.79
N GLY A 91 -22.81 3.20 9.07
CA GLY A 91 -23.50 3.21 7.80
C GLY A 91 -22.60 2.77 6.63
N ASP A 92 -23.22 2.38 5.52
CA ASP A 92 -22.51 2.21 4.24
C ASP A 92 -21.79 3.53 3.88
N GLN A 93 -20.66 3.45 3.18
CA GLN A 93 -19.96 4.65 2.67
C GLN A 93 -20.81 5.51 1.72
N ALA A 94 -22.00 5.04 1.37
CA ALA A 94 -23.01 5.74 0.61
C ALA A 94 -23.43 7.03 1.36
N GLY A 95 -22.81 8.14 0.98
CA GLY A 95 -23.11 9.48 1.51
C GLY A 95 -21.91 10.23 2.08
N GLN A 96 -20.73 9.61 2.20
CA GLN A 96 -19.53 10.35 2.58
C GLN A 96 -19.00 11.18 1.41
N PRO A 97 -18.54 12.42 1.64
CA PRO A 97 -17.85 13.20 0.62
C PRO A 97 -16.63 12.46 0.08
N VAL A 98 -16.40 12.54 -1.24
CA VAL A 98 -15.32 11.81 -1.93
C VAL A 98 -13.94 12.16 -1.36
N PHE A 99 -13.70 13.44 -1.02
CA PHE A 99 -12.45 13.86 -0.39
C PHE A 99 -12.18 13.11 0.93
N ASN A 100 -13.22 12.75 1.71
CA ASN A 100 -13.03 12.00 2.94
C ASN A 100 -12.67 10.53 2.66
N VAL A 101 -13.28 9.93 1.63
CA VAL A 101 -12.92 8.58 1.17
C VAL A 101 -11.45 8.53 0.73
N ILE A 102 -10.99 9.56 0.00
CA ILE A 102 -9.59 9.68 -0.43
C ILE A 102 -8.66 9.91 0.77
N ALA A 103 -9.03 10.78 1.72
CA ALA A 103 -8.24 11.01 2.94
C ALA A 103 -8.05 9.73 3.76
N LYS A 104 -9.12 8.96 3.93
CA LYS A 104 -9.06 7.66 4.60
C LYS A 104 -8.16 6.69 3.83
N SER A 105 -8.35 6.56 2.52
CA SER A 105 -7.53 5.71 1.66
C SER A 105 -6.05 6.08 1.75
N ARG A 106 -5.71 7.37 1.78
CA ARG A 106 -4.33 7.85 1.95
C ARG A 106 -3.74 7.46 3.30
N SER A 107 -4.49 7.64 4.40
CA SER A 107 -4.01 7.23 5.73
C SER A 107 -3.85 5.72 5.84
N ASP A 108 -4.77 4.97 5.25
CA ASP A 108 -4.81 3.50 5.28
C ASP A 108 -3.67 2.93 4.43
N LEU A 109 -3.40 3.49 3.25
CA LEU A 109 -2.25 3.14 2.42
C LEU A 109 -0.91 3.50 3.07
N ALA A 110 -0.80 4.64 3.76
CA ALA A 110 0.44 5.00 4.45
C ALA A 110 0.86 3.89 5.43
N ALA A 111 -0.07 3.41 6.26
CA ALA A 111 0.19 2.31 7.18
C ALA A 111 0.60 1.01 6.46
N LEU A 112 -0.08 0.68 5.35
CA LEU A 112 0.25 -0.50 4.54
C LEU A 112 1.66 -0.39 3.90
N ASN A 113 2.02 0.77 3.37
CA ASN A 113 3.31 1.01 2.75
C ASN A 113 4.46 1.01 3.76
N ASP A 114 4.23 1.55 4.97
CA ASP A 114 5.19 1.48 6.07
C ASP A 114 5.49 0.02 6.44
N LEU A 115 4.44 -0.82 6.54
CA LEU A 115 4.62 -2.25 6.83
C LEU A 115 5.37 -2.98 5.70
N LEU A 116 5.02 -2.74 4.43
CA LEU A 116 5.69 -3.36 3.29
C LEU A 116 7.16 -2.94 3.19
N THR A 117 7.46 -1.68 3.46
CA THR A 117 8.83 -1.14 3.51
C THR A 117 9.61 -1.72 4.69
N GLY A 118 8.97 -1.83 5.86
CA GLY A 118 9.55 -2.48 7.04
C GLY A 118 9.87 -3.96 6.77
N TYR A 119 8.97 -4.67 6.09
CA TYR A 119 9.18 -6.04 5.64
C TYR A 119 10.38 -6.16 4.69
N ALA A 120 10.45 -5.33 3.65
CA ALA A 120 11.58 -5.37 2.71
C ALA A 120 12.91 -5.02 3.40
N SER A 121 12.90 -4.09 4.36
CA SER A 121 14.08 -3.76 5.18
C SER A 121 14.48 -4.93 6.06
N PHE A 122 13.51 -5.58 6.70
CA PHE A 122 13.73 -6.83 7.46
C PHE A 122 14.33 -7.91 6.56
N LEU A 123 13.89 -8.07 5.31
CA LEU A 123 14.47 -9.05 4.38
C LEU A 123 15.95 -8.76 4.08
N ILE A 124 16.34 -7.49 3.94
CA ILE A 124 17.74 -7.09 3.71
C ILE A 124 18.60 -7.49 4.91
N GLU A 125 18.19 -7.10 6.11
CA GLU A 125 18.88 -7.44 7.36
C GLU A 125 18.93 -8.94 7.56
N PHE A 126 17.80 -9.62 7.33
CA PHE A 126 17.67 -11.06 7.48
C PHE A 126 18.53 -11.82 6.48
N ASN A 127 18.68 -11.33 5.24
CA ASN A 127 19.58 -11.91 4.25
C ASN A 127 21.03 -11.81 4.71
N ALA A 128 21.45 -10.64 5.21
CA ALA A 128 22.80 -10.37 5.70
C ALA A 128 23.12 -11.02 7.06
N ALA A 129 22.10 -11.43 7.82
CA ALA A 129 22.28 -11.81 9.20
C ALA A 129 23.12 -13.07 9.44
N ASN A 130 23.97 -12.95 10.47
CA ASN A 130 24.73 -13.97 11.19
C ASN A 130 24.45 -13.84 12.71
N SER A 131 25.17 -14.54 13.60
CA SER A 131 24.89 -14.52 15.05
C SER A 131 24.93 -13.13 15.70
N ASP A 132 25.64 -12.17 15.11
CA ASP A 132 25.95 -10.86 15.72
C ASP A 132 24.94 -9.77 15.33
N THR A 133 24.00 -10.06 14.43
CA THR A 133 22.99 -9.11 13.89
C THR A 133 21.62 -9.24 14.55
N ARG A 134 21.53 -10.03 15.62
CA ARG A 134 20.30 -10.37 16.35
C ARG A 134 19.53 -9.14 16.85
N ALA A 135 20.21 -8.19 17.49
CA ALA A 135 19.55 -7.03 18.09
C ALA A 135 18.86 -6.15 17.03
N ASN A 136 19.45 -6.03 15.83
CA ASN A 136 18.86 -5.28 14.73
C ASN A 136 17.62 -6.01 14.19
N LEU A 137 17.70 -7.34 14.02
CA LEU A 137 16.54 -8.13 13.60
C LEU A 137 15.39 -8.08 14.60
N GLU A 138 15.67 -8.08 15.90
CA GLU A 138 14.66 -7.95 16.96
C GLU A 138 13.99 -6.56 16.92
N ALA A 139 14.75 -5.49 16.70
CA ALA A 139 14.21 -4.13 16.55
C ALA A 139 13.34 -3.98 15.28
N SER A 140 13.80 -4.52 14.15
CA SER A 140 13.02 -4.56 12.90
C SER A 140 11.75 -5.38 13.05
N ALA A 141 11.83 -6.50 13.78
CA ALA A 141 10.70 -7.33 14.12
C ALA A 141 9.65 -6.61 14.98
N GLU A 142 10.08 -5.88 15.99
CA GLU A 142 9.21 -5.07 16.86
C GLU A 142 8.48 -3.98 16.06
N THR A 143 9.19 -3.34 15.13
CA THR A 143 8.61 -2.32 14.23
C THR A 143 7.52 -2.91 13.33
N ILE A 144 7.76 -4.09 12.76
CA ILE A 144 6.76 -4.82 11.97
C ILE A 144 5.57 -5.20 12.84
N GLY A 145 5.78 -5.76 14.03
CA GLY A 145 4.71 -6.14 14.94
C GLY A 145 3.81 -4.97 15.35
N THR A 146 4.42 -3.81 15.63
CA THR A 146 3.69 -2.57 15.95
C THR A 146 2.86 -2.09 14.75
N SER A 147 3.42 -2.17 13.54
CA SER A 147 2.75 -1.79 12.30
C SER A 147 1.54 -2.70 12.02
N VAL A 148 1.70 -4.01 12.23
CA VAL A 148 0.62 -4.99 12.09
C VAL A 148 -0.51 -4.74 13.09
N ALA A 149 -0.20 -4.39 14.34
CA ALA A 149 -1.20 -4.04 15.34
C ALA A 149 -1.99 -2.78 14.95
N SER A 150 -1.31 -1.75 14.42
CA SER A 150 -1.93 -0.52 13.90
C SER A 150 -2.87 -0.82 12.71
N ILE A 151 -2.40 -1.61 11.74
CA ILE A 151 -3.19 -2.06 10.58
C ILE A 151 -4.39 -2.89 11.05
N SER A 152 -4.21 -3.76 12.05
CA SER A 152 -5.28 -4.56 12.63
C SER A 152 -6.39 -3.71 13.24
N GLY A 153 -6.05 -2.59 13.89
CA GLY A 153 -7.03 -1.63 14.37
C GLY A 153 -7.81 -0.94 13.24
N ARG A 154 -7.16 -0.65 12.10
CA ARG A 154 -7.76 0.09 10.97
C ARG A 154 -8.62 -0.78 10.06
N PHE A 155 -8.15 -1.99 9.77
CA PHE A 155 -8.74 -2.88 8.77
C PHE A 155 -9.37 -4.14 9.40
N GLY A 156 -9.49 -4.24 10.73
CA GLY A 156 -9.80 -5.48 11.46
C GLY A 156 -10.97 -6.33 10.92
N LYS A 157 -12.01 -5.73 10.32
CA LYS A 157 -13.11 -6.47 9.68
C LYS A 157 -12.77 -7.04 8.29
N GLN A 158 -11.82 -6.42 7.59
CA GLN A 158 -11.38 -6.75 6.24
C GLN A 158 -10.14 -7.64 6.23
N LEU A 159 -9.43 -7.74 7.35
CA LEU A 159 -8.22 -8.54 7.48
C LEU A 159 -8.53 -10.02 7.70
N ASN A 160 -7.86 -10.87 6.92
CA ASN A 160 -7.86 -12.30 7.16
C ASN A 160 -6.73 -12.66 8.15
N ALA A 161 -7.09 -12.96 9.40
CA ALA A 161 -6.14 -13.26 10.47
C ALA A 161 -5.17 -14.41 10.12
N ASP A 162 -5.63 -15.43 9.38
CA ASP A 162 -4.80 -16.57 8.97
C ASP A 162 -3.71 -16.17 7.97
N LYS A 163 -3.98 -15.19 7.09
CA LYS A 163 -3.01 -14.70 6.11
C LYS A 163 -2.00 -13.72 6.68
N ILE A 164 -2.40 -12.95 7.69
CA ILE A 164 -1.56 -11.92 8.32
C ILE A 164 -0.78 -12.49 9.50
N GLY A 165 -1.19 -13.66 10.00
CA GLY A 165 -0.58 -14.37 11.11
C GLY A 165 0.94 -14.35 11.06
N ALA A 166 1.56 -14.66 9.92
CA ALA A 166 3.01 -14.63 9.76
C ALA A 166 3.65 -13.27 10.15
N PHE A 167 3.12 -12.15 9.65
CA PHE A 167 3.61 -10.82 10.00
C PHE A 167 3.40 -10.48 11.47
N SER A 168 2.26 -10.89 12.05
CA SER A 168 2.04 -10.79 13.50
C SER A 168 3.02 -11.65 14.31
N THR A 169 3.53 -12.73 13.70
CA THR A 169 4.45 -13.68 14.32
C THR A 169 5.91 -13.19 14.31
N ILE A 170 6.26 -12.18 13.50
CA ILE A 170 7.63 -11.62 13.46
C ILE A 170 8.07 -11.01 14.79
N GLY A 171 7.17 -10.73 15.75
CA GLY A 171 7.51 -10.11 17.04
C GLY A 171 8.64 -10.79 17.86
N VAL A 172 9.15 -10.05 18.86
CA VAL A 172 10.42 -10.21 19.64
C VAL A 172 10.84 -11.64 20.04
N ASN A 173 9.93 -12.63 20.05
CA ASN A 173 10.21 -14.00 20.47
C ASN A 173 10.48 -15.02 19.35
N VAL A 174 10.50 -14.60 18.07
CA VAL A 174 10.52 -15.54 16.92
C VAL A 174 11.74 -15.37 16.01
N VAL A 175 12.55 -14.33 16.19
CA VAL A 175 13.78 -14.10 15.40
C VAL A 175 14.73 -15.31 15.45
N GLU A 176 14.92 -15.93 16.63
CA GLU A 176 15.72 -17.15 16.75
C GLU A 176 15.15 -18.31 15.93
N GLN A 177 13.82 -18.47 15.92
CA GLN A 177 13.16 -19.53 15.17
C GLN A 177 13.26 -19.29 13.66
N LEU A 178 13.14 -18.02 13.23
CA LEU A 178 13.31 -17.63 11.84
C LEU A 178 14.76 -17.85 11.36
N LEU A 179 15.76 -17.49 12.18
CA LEU A 179 17.17 -17.74 11.88
C LEU A 179 17.46 -19.25 11.82
N ALA A 180 16.95 -20.04 12.77
CA ALA A 180 17.08 -21.49 12.75
C ALA A 180 16.39 -22.13 11.53
N ARG A 181 15.23 -21.61 11.11
CA ARG A 181 14.55 -22.04 9.88
C ARG A 181 15.32 -21.63 8.64
N LYS A 182 15.85 -20.41 8.55
CA LYS A 182 16.73 -19.98 7.44
C LYS A 182 17.93 -20.92 7.31
N GLN A 183 18.53 -21.32 8.44
CA GLN A 183 19.65 -22.28 8.45
C GLN A 183 19.24 -23.67 7.96
N ARG A 184 18.01 -24.11 8.26
CA ARG A 184 17.51 -25.45 7.90
C ARG A 184 16.99 -25.52 6.46
N ASP A 185 16.14 -24.57 6.09
CA ASP A 185 15.26 -24.63 4.91
C ASP A 185 15.56 -23.51 3.88
N GLY A 186 16.39 -22.53 4.27
CA GLY A 186 16.77 -21.38 3.46
C GLY A 186 15.80 -20.20 3.57
N MET A 187 16.23 -19.04 3.05
CA MET A 187 15.44 -17.79 3.09
C MET A 187 14.14 -17.89 2.28
N ALA A 188 14.13 -18.65 1.18
CA ALA A 188 12.95 -18.76 0.31
C ALA A 188 11.76 -19.37 1.06
N ALA A 189 12.02 -20.39 1.90
CA ALA A 189 10.99 -21.02 2.73
C ALA A 189 10.40 -20.03 3.74
N VAL A 190 11.24 -19.18 4.35
CA VAL A 190 10.80 -18.14 5.27
C VAL A 190 9.94 -17.10 4.55
N MET A 191 10.35 -16.61 3.38
CA MET A 191 9.56 -15.67 2.58
C MET A 191 8.21 -16.25 2.14
N GLN A 192 8.13 -17.55 1.85
CA GLN A 192 6.87 -18.23 1.51
C GLN A 192 5.83 -18.17 2.64
N GLU A 193 6.27 -18.10 3.91
CA GLU A 193 5.35 -17.92 5.05
C GLU A 193 4.73 -16.52 5.08
N PHE A 194 5.46 -15.50 4.62
CA PHE A 194 5.00 -14.10 4.57
C PHE A 194 4.19 -13.77 3.32
N HIS A 195 4.40 -14.50 2.24
CA HIS A 195 3.75 -14.26 0.95
C HIS A 195 2.20 -14.13 1.02
N PRO A 196 1.45 -14.93 1.82
CA PRO A 196 0.01 -14.72 2.02
C PRO A 196 -0.37 -13.34 2.58
N GLY A 197 0.45 -12.78 3.48
CA GLY A 197 0.22 -11.45 4.04
C GLY A 197 0.52 -10.35 3.03
N VAL A 198 1.58 -10.50 2.23
CA VAL A 198 1.85 -9.58 1.10
C VAL A 198 0.66 -9.52 0.14
N ARG A 199 0.07 -10.68 -0.19
CA ARG A 199 -1.17 -10.74 -1.00
C ARG A 199 -2.34 -10.04 -0.35
N GLU A 200 -2.49 -10.17 0.96
CA GLU A 200 -3.59 -9.53 1.68
C GLU A 200 -3.43 -8.00 1.74
N PHE A 201 -2.21 -7.50 1.97
CA PHE A 201 -1.93 -6.06 1.93
C PHE A 201 -2.04 -5.47 0.53
N ALA A 202 -1.57 -6.19 -0.50
CA ALA A 202 -1.77 -5.83 -1.90
C ALA A 202 -3.27 -5.72 -2.24
N ARG A 203 -4.08 -6.67 -1.78
CA ARG A 203 -5.54 -6.67 -1.96
C ARG A 203 -6.21 -5.46 -1.28
N LEU A 204 -5.79 -5.12 -0.07
CA LEU A 204 -6.30 -3.94 0.64
C LEU A 204 -5.92 -2.65 -0.07
N GLY A 205 -4.67 -2.55 -0.53
CA GLY A 205 -4.21 -1.39 -1.30
C GLY A 205 -4.99 -1.21 -2.60
N SER A 206 -5.22 -2.29 -3.35
CA SER A 206 -6.04 -2.25 -4.57
C SER A 206 -7.51 -1.90 -4.28
N GLN A 207 -8.10 -2.47 -3.23
CA GLN A 207 -9.49 -2.20 -2.85
C GLN A 207 -9.71 -0.73 -2.43
N ALA A 208 -8.71 -0.12 -1.77
CA ALA A 208 -8.76 1.30 -1.45
C ALA A 208 -8.87 2.15 -2.73
N MET A 209 -8.12 1.82 -3.78
CA MET A 209 -8.18 2.55 -5.06
C MET A 209 -9.51 2.35 -5.78
N GLU A 210 -10.06 1.13 -5.75
CA GLU A 210 -11.41 0.86 -6.30
C GLU A 210 -12.48 1.68 -5.57
N THR A 211 -12.36 1.80 -4.24
CA THR A 211 -13.30 2.57 -3.42
C THR A 211 -13.24 4.06 -3.74
N SER A 212 -12.03 4.63 -3.83
CA SER A 212 -11.84 6.02 -4.29
C SER A 212 -12.40 6.25 -5.69
N ALA A 213 -12.17 5.31 -6.62
CA ALA A 213 -12.68 5.41 -7.99
C ALA A 213 -14.21 5.38 -8.07
N ILE A 214 -14.88 4.61 -7.21
CA ILE A 214 -16.35 4.64 -7.08
C ILE A 214 -16.83 6.02 -6.63
N GLY A 215 -16.16 6.62 -5.64
CA GLY A 215 -16.46 7.96 -5.16
C GLY A 215 -16.37 9.00 -6.28
N ILE A 216 -15.24 9.03 -6.98
CA ILE A 216 -15.01 9.95 -8.12
C ILE A 216 -16.06 9.76 -9.22
N LYS A 217 -16.40 8.52 -9.57
CA LYS A 217 -17.43 8.24 -10.58
C LYS A 217 -18.82 8.72 -10.16
N SER A 218 -19.15 8.61 -8.88
CA SER A 218 -20.42 9.10 -8.35
C SER A 218 -20.51 10.62 -8.46
N GLU A 219 -19.46 11.33 -8.04
CA GLU A 219 -19.41 12.80 -8.11
C GLU A 219 -19.44 13.29 -9.56
N TYR A 220 -18.70 12.63 -10.45
CA TYR A 220 -18.77 12.88 -11.88
C TYR A 220 -20.20 12.74 -12.42
N GLY A 221 -20.91 11.66 -12.05
CA GLY A 221 -22.27 11.41 -12.50
C GLY A 221 -23.24 12.53 -12.13
N ASP A 222 -23.15 13.03 -10.90
CA ASP A 222 -23.97 14.13 -10.40
C ASP A 222 -23.69 15.45 -11.14
N GLU A 223 -22.42 15.84 -11.24
CA GLU A 223 -22.03 17.11 -11.88
C GLU A 223 -22.22 17.08 -13.40
N HIS A 224 -21.93 15.95 -14.04
CA HIS A 224 -22.19 15.73 -15.46
C HIS A 224 -23.68 15.95 -15.76
N GLN A 225 -24.58 15.36 -14.96
CA GLN A 225 -26.01 15.49 -15.18
C GLN A 225 -26.48 16.95 -15.04
N LYS A 226 -25.98 17.69 -14.05
CA LYS A 226 -26.28 19.12 -13.87
C LYS A 226 -25.84 19.94 -15.08
N LEU A 227 -24.61 19.73 -15.56
CA LEU A 227 -24.06 20.44 -16.71
C LEU A 227 -24.83 20.13 -18.00
N VAL A 228 -25.14 18.86 -18.27
CA VAL A 228 -25.93 18.46 -19.45
C VAL A 228 -27.31 19.11 -19.44
N VAL A 229 -28.01 19.10 -18.30
CA VAL A 229 -29.32 19.76 -18.16
C VAL A 229 -29.19 21.28 -18.33
N GLY A 230 -28.14 21.89 -17.76
CA GLY A 230 -27.85 23.32 -17.92
C GLY A 230 -27.62 23.72 -19.38
N ILE A 231 -26.78 22.97 -20.11
CA ILE A 231 -26.49 23.19 -21.53
C ILE A 231 -27.75 23.07 -22.39
N ALA A 232 -28.62 22.12 -22.09
CA ALA A 232 -29.87 21.92 -22.82
C ALA A 232 -30.87 23.06 -22.62
N ARG A 233 -30.86 23.70 -21.44
CA ARG A 233 -31.79 24.78 -21.07
C ARG A 233 -31.26 26.18 -21.38
N GLU A 234 -29.96 26.34 -21.57
CA GLU A 234 -29.34 27.64 -21.83
C GLU A 234 -29.53 28.07 -23.29
N SER A 235 -30.11 29.26 -23.46
CA SER A 235 -30.40 29.87 -24.76
C SER A 235 -29.32 30.87 -25.20
N ASP A 236 -28.58 31.46 -24.26
CA ASP A 236 -27.48 32.37 -24.56
C ASP A 236 -26.24 31.60 -25.00
N GLY A 237 -25.75 31.87 -26.22
CA GLY A 237 -24.63 31.15 -26.80
C GLY A 237 -23.32 31.26 -26.00
N GLY A 238 -23.07 32.42 -25.37
CA GLY A 238 -21.87 32.64 -24.56
C GLY A 238 -21.90 31.87 -23.24
N LYS A 239 -23.05 31.87 -22.55
CA LYS A 239 -23.26 31.07 -21.34
C LYS A 239 -23.27 29.58 -21.63
N LYS A 240 -23.87 29.17 -22.75
CA LYS A 240 -23.88 27.79 -23.20
C LYS A 240 -22.46 27.28 -23.47
N LEU A 241 -21.63 28.09 -24.14
CA LEU A 241 -20.22 27.75 -24.37
C LEU A 241 -19.48 27.53 -23.05
N LYS A 242 -19.65 28.41 -22.06
CA LYS A 242 -19.04 28.24 -20.72
C LYS A 242 -19.45 26.94 -20.03
N LEU A 243 -20.71 26.52 -20.16
CA LEU A 243 -21.17 25.24 -19.58
C LEU A 243 -20.55 24.03 -20.31
N VAL A 244 -20.38 24.12 -21.64
CA VAL A 244 -19.68 23.09 -22.42
C VAL A 244 -18.20 23.01 -22.03
N GLU A 245 -17.52 24.15 -21.89
CA GLU A 245 -16.12 24.21 -21.42
C GLU A 245 -15.97 23.56 -20.04
N LYS A 246 -16.89 23.85 -19.10
CA LYS A 246 -16.93 23.18 -17.79
C LYS A 246 -17.12 21.67 -17.90
N LEU A 247 -17.97 21.19 -18.80
CA LEU A 247 -18.19 19.75 -19.01
C LEU A 247 -16.95 19.06 -19.59
N LEU A 248 -16.25 19.71 -20.53
CA LEU A 248 -15.01 19.18 -21.08
C LEU A 248 -13.91 19.11 -20.02
N ALA A 249 -13.75 20.16 -19.22
CA ALA A 249 -12.80 20.17 -18.10
C ALA A 249 -13.12 19.07 -17.07
N LEU A 250 -14.40 18.89 -16.72
CA LEU A 250 -14.83 17.82 -15.82
C LEU A 250 -14.47 16.42 -16.37
N ASN A 251 -14.67 16.18 -17.66
CA ASN A 251 -14.33 14.91 -18.31
C ASN A 251 -12.82 14.65 -18.28
N GLU A 252 -12.03 15.65 -18.66
CA GLU A 252 -10.58 15.54 -18.70
C GLU A 252 -10.02 15.24 -17.30
N GLN A 253 -10.39 16.06 -16.31
CA GLN A 253 -9.95 15.88 -14.92
C GLN A 253 -10.37 14.51 -14.36
N THR A 254 -11.61 14.09 -14.59
CA THR A 254 -12.09 12.78 -14.11
C THR A 254 -11.29 11.64 -14.72
N SER A 255 -10.96 11.72 -16.02
CA SER A 255 -10.16 10.69 -16.69
C SER A 255 -8.77 10.58 -16.08
N MET A 256 -8.09 11.71 -15.85
CA MET A 256 -6.76 11.76 -15.24
C MET A 256 -6.73 11.17 -13.83
N HIS A 257 -7.73 11.47 -13.01
CA HIS A 257 -7.84 10.88 -11.66
C HIS A 257 -8.04 9.36 -11.71
N LEU A 258 -8.92 8.88 -12.61
CA LEU A 258 -9.14 7.44 -12.77
C LEU A 258 -7.89 6.72 -13.30
N ASP A 259 -7.11 7.34 -14.17
CA ASP A 259 -5.85 6.79 -14.68
C ASP A 259 -4.77 6.73 -13.57
N SER A 260 -4.73 7.73 -12.69
CA SER A 260 -3.83 7.73 -11.52
C SER A 260 -4.17 6.61 -10.55
N LEU A 261 -5.43 6.52 -10.13
CA LEU A 261 -5.92 5.43 -9.29
C LEU A 261 -5.72 4.05 -9.94
N GLY A 262 -5.93 3.96 -11.25
CA GLY A 262 -5.69 2.74 -12.03
C GLY A 262 -4.21 2.32 -12.01
N SER A 263 -3.29 3.28 -12.09
CA SER A 263 -1.84 3.02 -12.03
C SER A 263 -1.42 2.56 -10.63
N ILE A 264 -1.92 3.19 -9.57
CA ILE A 264 -1.67 2.78 -8.18
C ILE A 264 -2.26 1.38 -7.92
N HIS A 265 -3.49 1.13 -8.38
CA HIS A 265 -4.14 -0.17 -8.29
C HIS A 265 -3.31 -1.28 -8.96
N ALA A 266 -2.82 -1.03 -10.17
CA ALA A 266 -1.96 -1.97 -10.89
C ALA A 266 -0.66 -2.25 -10.15
N ALA A 267 -0.01 -1.23 -9.58
CA ALA A 267 1.20 -1.39 -8.78
C ALA A 267 0.95 -2.31 -7.56
N TYR A 268 -0.12 -2.09 -6.79
CA TYR A 268 -0.49 -2.97 -5.68
C TYR A 268 -0.76 -4.40 -6.15
N ARG A 269 -1.42 -4.58 -7.31
CA ARG A 269 -1.68 -5.91 -7.88
C ARG A 269 -0.42 -6.63 -8.35
N ALA A 270 0.65 -5.91 -8.69
CA ALA A 270 1.94 -6.49 -9.09
C ALA A 270 2.80 -6.93 -7.89
N LEU A 271 2.55 -6.41 -6.68
CA LEU A 271 3.34 -6.74 -5.48
C LEU A 271 3.49 -8.24 -5.20
N PRO A 272 2.43 -9.07 -5.25
CA PRO A 272 2.59 -10.50 -5.04
C PRO A 272 3.48 -11.16 -6.09
N GLY A 273 3.43 -10.68 -7.34
CA GLY A 273 4.30 -11.17 -8.41
C GLY A 273 5.76 -10.83 -8.15
N ALA A 274 6.05 -9.61 -7.71
CA ALA A 274 7.39 -9.16 -7.34
C ALA A 274 7.96 -9.95 -6.15
N ASP A 275 7.16 -10.17 -5.10
CA ASP A 275 7.54 -10.97 -3.93
C ASP A 275 7.79 -12.44 -4.30
N ALA A 276 6.94 -13.03 -5.16
CA ALA A 276 7.18 -14.37 -5.73
C ALA A 276 8.43 -14.42 -6.61
N GLY A 277 8.75 -13.34 -7.33
CA GLY A 277 9.97 -13.18 -8.12
C GLY A 277 11.23 -13.23 -7.25
N LEU A 278 11.19 -12.61 -6.06
CA LEU A 278 12.27 -12.70 -5.06
C LEU A 278 12.41 -14.12 -4.49
N ILE A 279 11.30 -14.80 -4.18
CA ILE A 279 11.30 -16.20 -3.75
C ILE A 279 11.96 -17.09 -4.82
N SER A 280 11.56 -16.93 -6.09
CA SER A 280 12.10 -17.73 -7.20
C SER A 280 13.58 -17.43 -7.48
N ALA A 281 14.02 -16.20 -7.27
CA ALA A 281 15.42 -15.80 -7.35
C ALA A 281 16.28 -16.53 -6.31
N LEU A 282 15.79 -16.66 -5.06
CA LEU A 282 16.46 -17.43 -4.00
C LEU A 282 16.56 -18.92 -4.30
N GLU A 283 15.54 -19.49 -4.95
CA GLU A 283 15.51 -20.91 -5.29
C GLU A 283 16.40 -21.24 -6.49
N SER A 284 16.48 -20.33 -7.47
CA SER A 284 17.17 -20.58 -8.74
C SER A 284 18.54 -19.91 -8.87
N GLY A 285 18.94 -19.05 -7.94
CA GLY A 285 20.20 -18.30 -7.97
C GLY A 285 20.26 -17.23 -9.08
N ARG A 286 19.11 -16.81 -9.62
CA ARG A 286 18.98 -15.78 -10.65
C ARG A 286 18.53 -14.46 -10.06
N ARG A 287 18.64 -13.36 -10.82
CA ARG A 287 18.11 -12.05 -10.43
C ARG A 287 16.58 -12.09 -10.36
N ALA A 288 16.00 -11.40 -9.38
CA ALA A 288 14.55 -11.26 -9.27
C ALA A 288 14.00 -10.39 -10.40
N ASN A 289 12.84 -10.78 -10.94
CA ASN A 289 12.12 -9.95 -11.90
C ASN A 289 11.20 -8.98 -11.14
N LEU A 290 11.54 -7.69 -11.20
CA LEU A 290 10.80 -6.59 -10.59
C LEU A 290 10.24 -5.61 -11.64
N GLU A 291 10.41 -5.90 -12.93
CA GLU A 291 10.18 -4.95 -14.04
C GLU A 291 8.73 -4.48 -14.09
N GLU A 292 7.77 -5.40 -13.88
CA GLU A 292 6.34 -5.07 -13.88
C GLU A 292 5.99 -4.07 -12.77
N LEU A 293 6.45 -4.32 -11.54
CA LEU A 293 6.19 -3.43 -10.41
C LEU A 293 6.84 -2.05 -10.64
N ILE A 294 8.10 -2.03 -11.09
CA ILE A 294 8.81 -0.79 -11.40
C ILE A 294 8.08 0.01 -12.48
N GLY A 295 7.68 -0.66 -13.56
CA GLY A 295 6.93 -0.02 -14.66
C GLY A 295 5.62 0.61 -14.20
N HIS A 296 4.90 -0.05 -13.28
CA HIS A 296 3.70 0.55 -12.69
C HIS A 296 4.00 1.74 -11.79
N VAL A 297 5.05 1.66 -10.96
CA VAL A 297 5.48 2.78 -10.10
C VAL A 297 5.90 4.00 -10.94
N GLU A 298 6.61 3.78 -12.05
CA GLU A 298 6.96 4.83 -13.01
C GLU A 298 5.72 5.43 -13.69
N ALA A 299 4.73 4.60 -14.03
CA ALA A 299 3.47 5.03 -14.65
C ALA A 299 2.66 5.97 -13.75
N ILE A 300 2.68 5.79 -12.41
CA ILE A 300 2.00 6.71 -11.46
C ILE A 300 2.53 8.14 -11.64
N SER A 301 3.85 8.32 -11.75
CA SER A 301 4.46 9.64 -11.98
C SER A 301 4.15 10.22 -13.35
N ALA A 302 3.98 9.38 -14.37
CA ALA A 302 3.63 9.84 -15.71
C ALA A 302 2.18 10.33 -15.77
N ALA A 303 1.23 9.56 -15.21
CA ALA A 303 -0.17 9.94 -15.10
C ALA A 303 -0.33 11.26 -14.32
N TYR A 304 0.48 11.44 -13.26
CA TYR A 304 0.36 12.61 -12.39
C TYR A 304 1.11 13.86 -12.89
N ARG A 305 2.19 13.72 -13.66
CA ARG A 305 2.85 14.87 -14.33
C ARG A 305 1.93 15.56 -15.34
N GLN A 306 1.06 14.79 -16.00
CA GLN A 306 0.06 15.36 -16.90
C GLN A 306 -0.94 16.23 -16.12
N PHE A 307 -1.32 15.81 -14.90
CA PHE A 307 -2.25 16.55 -14.03
C PHE A 307 -1.69 17.92 -13.59
N GLN A 308 -0.44 17.95 -13.12
CA GLN A 308 0.18 19.22 -12.69
C GLN A 308 0.41 20.22 -13.82
N ALA A 309 0.59 19.74 -15.06
CA ALA A 309 0.73 20.60 -16.22
C ALA A 309 -0.61 21.25 -16.61
N ALA A 310 -1.72 20.52 -16.47
CA ALA A 310 -3.06 21.01 -16.79
C ALA A 310 -3.61 22.02 -15.75
N ASP A 311 -3.22 21.91 -14.47
CA ASP A 311 -3.64 22.83 -13.39
C ASP A 311 -2.84 24.17 -13.38
N ALA A 312 -1.77 24.29 -14.17
CA ALA A 312 -0.90 25.46 -14.22
C ALA A 312 -1.21 26.43 -15.38
N GLU A 313 -2.16 26.07 -16.25
CA GLU A 313 -2.69 26.89 -17.36
C GLU A 313 -4.01 27.57 -16.97
#